data_AF-A0A7R9MRE4-F1
#
_entry.id   AF-A0A7R9MRE4-F1
#
_cell.length_a   1.000
_cell.length_b   1.000
_cell.length_c   1.000
_cell.angle_alpha   90.00
_cell.angle_beta   90.00
_cell.angle_gamma   90.00
#
_symmetry.space_group_name_H-M   'P 1'
#
loop_
_entity.id
_entity.type
_entity.pdbx_description
1 polymer ?
#
loop_
_entity_poly.entity_id
_entity_poly.type
_entity_poly.pdbx_seq_one_letter_code
_entity_poly.pdbx_strand_id
1 'polypeptide(L)'
;MVTNTESRQKFVKSVVTFLDKYNFDGLDLDWEYPGNRGGAASDIDNYVKLLEELKEAFKPHGFLLTAAVSPGRGTIDRAYIIPKLNELLDWANIMAYDYHGGFDDYLGHNAPLYSRPDETEELERKLHQNYRTFNVDYTINYYATHGLSKDKMIMGVPFYGRAWTLMNASQNHLHDEARGMSPAGYISHEEGVFGYNEMCQMIIENPSQWGHSYDKDYRAPYSWTKDIFVGYDNVDSIQCKVYTIY
;
A
#
# COMPACT_ATOMS: atom_id res chain seq x y z
N MET A 1 -22.47 -7.34 0.82
CA MET A 1 -22.16 -8.78 1.06
C MET A 1 -22.11 -9.09 2.55
N VAL A 2 -21.36 -8.33 3.36
CA VAL A 2 -21.15 -8.66 4.79
C VAL A 2 -22.27 -8.28 5.77
N THR A 3 -23.27 -7.51 5.31
CA THR A 3 -24.28 -6.85 6.16
C THR A 3 -25.23 -7.79 6.90
N ASN A 4 -25.37 -9.05 6.47
CA ASN A 4 -26.16 -10.06 7.16
C ASN A 4 -25.55 -11.46 6.99
N THR A 5 -25.93 -12.36 7.89
CA THR A 5 -25.39 -13.73 7.97
C THR A 5 -25.71 -14.56 6.72
N GLU A 6 -26.92 -14.48 6.17
CA GLU A 6 -27.30 -15.25 4.98
C GLU A 6 -26.40 -14.90 3.78
N SER A 7 -26.13 -13.60 3.60
CA SER A 7 -25.28 -13.11 2.51
C SER A 7 -23.82 -13.52 2.68
N ARG A 8 -23.29 -13.49 3.91
CA ARG A 8 -21.92 -13.98 4.19
C ARG A 8 -21.82 -15.49 3.96
N GLN A 9 -22.75 -16.28 4.48
CA GLN A 9 -22.76 -17.73 4.27
C GLN A 9 -22.86 -18.11 2.80
N LYS A 10 -23.67 -17.38 2.01
CA LYS A 10 -23.75 -17.57 0.57
C LYS A 10 -22.39 -17.30 -0.11
N PHE A 11 -21.71 -16.23 0.29
CA PHE A 11 -20.37 -15.91 -0.21
C PHE A 11 -19.35 -16.97 0.18
N VAL A 12 -19.27 -17.36 1.47
CA VAL A 12 -18.35 -18.39 1.98
C VAL A 12 -18.52 -19.71 1.22
N LYS A 13 -19.76 -20.17 1.04
CA LYS A 13 -20.03 -21.39 0.26
C LYS A 13 -19.59 -21.27 -1.19
N SER A 14 -19.78 -20.09 -1.80
CA SER A 14 -19.34 -19.82 -3.16
C SER A 14 -17.82 -19.84 -3.28
N VAL A 15 -17.10 -19.28 -2.30
CA VAL A 15 -15.64 -19.30 -2.24
C VAL A 15 -15.13 -20.72 -2.15
N VAL A 16 -15.59 -21.52 -1.17
CA VAL A 16 -15.14 -22.92 -1.02
C VAL A 16 -15.33 -23.71 -2.32
N THR A 17 -16.52 -23.60 -2.93
CA THR A 17 -16.81 -24.26 -4.21
C THR A 17 -15.85 -23.81 -5.33
N PHE A 18 -15.50 -22.53 -5.36
CA PHE A 18 -14.58 -21.98 -6.36
C PHE A 18 -13.15 -22.48 -6.13
N LEU A 19 -12.67 -22.46 -4.88
CA LEU A 19 -11.33 -22.93 -4.52
C LEU A 19 -11.15 -24.42 -4.85
N ASP A 20 -12.11 -25.27 -4.48
CA ASP A 20 -12.09 -26.70 -4.83
C ASP A 20 -12.11 -26.91 -6.35
N LYS A 21 -12.99 -26.19 -7.07
CA LYS A 21 -13.15 -26.35 -8.52
C LYS A 21 -11.86 -26.03 -9.30
N TYR A 22 -11.12 -25.03 -8.86
CA TYR A 22 -9.92 -24.56 -9.55
C TYR A 22 -8.62 -24.99 -8.86
N ASN A 23 -8.72 -25.82 -7.81
CA ASN A 23 -7.58 -26.36 -7.07
C ASN A 23 -6.67 -25.25 -6.53
N PHE A 24 -7.26 -24.23 -5.91
CA PHE A 24 -6.53 -23.20 -5.17
C PHE A 24 -6.25 -23.65 -3.74
N ASP A 25 -5.13 -23.18 -3.18
CA ASP A 25 -4.72 -23.48 -1.81
C ASP A 25 -5.37 -22.58 -0.76
N GLY A 26 -6.10 -21.53 -1.16
CA GLY A 26 -6.70 -20.58 -0.23
C GLY A 26 -7.24 -19.31 -0.88
N LEU A 27 -7.58 -18.34 -0.02
CA LEU A 27 -8.09 -17.03 -0.39
C LEU A 27 -7.24 -15.92 0.26
N ASP A 28 -6.88 -14.91 -0.53
CA ASP A 28 -6.44 -13.61 -0.04
C ASP A 28 -7.61 -12.62 -0.15
N LEU A 29 -8.04 -12.06 0.98
CA LEU A 29 -9.11 -11.08 1.04
C LEU A 29 -8.55 -9.67 0.86
N ASP A 30 -8.92 -9.04 -0.25
CA ASP A 30 -8.53 -7.68 -0.58
C ASP A 30 -9.75 -6.75 -0.65
N TRP A 31 -10.31 -6.42 0.51
CA TRP A 31 -11.33 -5.39 0.62
C TRP A 31 -10.67 -4.06 1.01
N GLU A 32 -10.69 -3.09 0.09
CA GLU A 32 -10.19 -1.74 0.31
C GLU A 32 -11.30 -0.68 0.48
N TYR A 33 -11.67 -0.28 1.69
CA TYR A 33 -11.37 -0.90 2.97
C TYR A 33 -12.69 -1.08 3.73
N PRO A 34 -12.81 -2.02 4.68
CA PRO A 34 -13.95 -2.06 5.59
C PRO A 34 -14.20 -0.66 6.18
N GLY A 35 -15.44 -0.16 6.07
CA GLY A 35 -15.81 1.17 6.55
C GLY A 35 -15.42 2.36 5.65
N ASN A 36 -14.77 2.13 4.51
CA ASN A 36 -14.39 3.14 3.52
C ASN A 36 -15.04 2.86 2.14
N ARG A 37 -14.92 3.81 1.19
CA ARG A 37 -15.38 3.70 -0.21
C ARG A 37 -16.85 3.20 -0.36
N GLY A 38 -17.75 3.75 0.47
CA GLY A 38 -19.16 3.35 0.50
C GLY A 38 -19.51 2.29 1.56
N GLY A 39 -18.52 1.88 2.37
CA GLY A 39 -18.73 1.10 3.58
C GLY A 39 -19.34 1.89 4.74
N ALA A 40 -19.64 1.18 5.83
CA ALA A 40 -20.20 1.71 7.06
C ALA A 40 -19.34 1.32 8.27
N ALA A 41 -19.45 2.03 9.39
CA ALA A 41 -18.69 1.71 10.61
C ALA A 41 -18.95 0.28 11.13
N SER A 42 -20.12 -0.30 10.84
CA SER A 42 -20.45 -1.69 11.17
C SER A 42 -19.63 -2.72 10.39
N ASP A 43 -18.94 -2.30 9.32
CA ASP A 43 -18.08 -3.18 8.53
C ASP A 43 -16.86 -3.67 9.30
N ILE A 44 -16.41 -2.96 10.34
CA ILE A 44 -15.32 -3.42 11.21
C ILE A 44 -15.68 -4.78 11.84
N ASP A 45 -16.85 -4.85 12.49
CA ASP A 45 -17.33 -6.09 13.13
C ASP A 45 -17.77 -7.12 12.07
N ASN A 46 -18.35 -6.67 10.96
CA ASN A 46 -18.80 -7.57 9.91
C ASN A 46 -17.63 -8.21 9.15
N TYR A 47 -16.49 -7.52 9.06
CA TYR A 47 -15.25 -8.06 8.51
C TYR A 47 -14.71 -9.19 9.40
N VAL A 48 -14.71 -9.00 10.73
CA VAL A 48 -14.35 -10.09 11.66
C VAL A 48 -15.27 -11.29 11.50
N LYS A 49 -16.59 -11.09 11.45
CA LYS A 49 -17.55 -12.19 11.23
C LYS A 49 -17.32 -12.93 9.91
N LEU A 50 -16.96 -12.21 8.85
CA LEU A 50 -16.61 -12.82 7.58
C LEU A 50 -15.36 -13.70 7.71
N LEU A 51 -14.31 -13.21 8.37
CA LEU A 51 -13.07 -13.96 8.61
C LEU A 51 -13.31 -15.20 9.47
N GLU A 52 -14.13 -15.11 10.52
CA GLU A 52 -14.53 -16.25 11.35
C GLU A 52 -15.25 -17.31 10.51
N GLU A 53 -16.27 -16.92 9.73
CA GLU A 53 -17.04 -17.85 8.90
C GLU A 53 -16.18 -18.50 7.80
N LEU A 54 -15.25 -17.76 7.18
CA LEU A 54 -14.28 -18.32 6.22
C LEU A 54 -13.31 -19.29 6.89
N LYS A 55 -12.70 -18.91 8.02
CA LYS A 55 -11.71 -19.76 8.71
C LYS A 55 -12.33 -21.09 9.12
N GLU A 56 -13.56 -21.08 9.65
CA GLU A 56 -14.28 -22.32 9.98
C GLU A 56 -14.56 -23.18 8.73
N ALA A 57 -15.02 -22.56 7.64
CA ALA A 57 -15.31 -23.29 6.40
C ALA A 57 -14.04 -23.85 5.73
N PHE A 58 -12.88 -23.23 5.94
CA PHE A 58 -11.61 -23.63 5.33
C PHE A 58 -10.93 -24.80 6.07
N LYS A 59 -11.19 -24.99 7.37
CA LYS A 59 -10.56 -26.05 8.19
C LYS A 59 -10.62 -27.46 7.57
N PRO A 60 -11.77 -27.95 7.06
CA PRO A 60 -11.84 -29.30 6.49
C PRO A 60 -11.05 -29.47 5.18
N HIS A 61 -10.80 -28.36 4.47
CA HIS A 61 -10.10 -28.34 3.19
C HIS A 61 -8.60 -28.06 3.34
N GLY A 62 -8.17 -27.54 4.51
CA GLY A 62 -6.80 -27.09 4.74
C GLY A 62 -6.45 -25.80 3.98
N PHE A 63 -7.46 -25.01 3.60
CA PHE A 63 -7.25 -23.76 2.86
C PHE A 63 -6.62 -22.66 3.71
N LEU A 64 -5.73 -21.90 3.09
CA LEU A 64 -5.14 -20.69 3.65
C LEU A 64 -6.13 -19.52 3.59
N LEU A 65 -6.12 -18.67 4.61
CA LEU A 65 -6.85 -17.41 4.66
C LEU A 65 -5.88 -16.27 4.98
N THR A 66 -5.70 -15.38 4.01
CA THR A 66 -4.84 -14.21 4.09
C THR A 66 -5.64 -12.95 3.77
N ALA A 67 -5.08 -11.78 4.06
CA ALA A 67 -5.71 -10.52 3.62
C ALA A 67 -4.66 -9.45 3.32
N ALA A 68 -4.93 -8.66 2.29
CA ALA A 68 -4.25 -7.39 2.05
C ALA A 68 -4.86 -6.30 2.95
N VAL A 69 -4.02 -5.55 3.67
CA VAL A 69 -4.48 -4.58 4.67
C VAL A 69 -3.81 -3.21 4.52
N SER A 70 -4.57 -2.17 4.86
CA SER A 70 -4.18 -0.77 4.65
C SER A 70 -2.88 -0.38 5.36
N PRO A 71 -2.05 0.48 4.77
CA PRO A 71 -0.85 0.99 5.43
C PRO A 71 -1.10 2.21 6.33
N GLY A 72 -2.17 2.96 6.08
CA GLY A 72 -2.40 4.25 6.72
C GLY A 72 -3.15 4.12 8.04
N ARG A 73 -2.58 4.59 9.15
CA ARG A 73 -3.18 4.54 10.49
C ARG A 73 -4.64 4.96 10.52
N GLY A 74 -5.00 6.06 9.85
CA GLY A 74 -6.38 6.55 9.82
C GLY A 74 -7.37 5.54 9.26
N THR A 75 -6.98 4.73 8.27
CA THR A 75 -7.80 3.62 7.76
C THR A 75 -7.74 2.42 8.68
N ILE A 76 -6.54 2.06 9.17
CA ILE A 76 -6.34 0.92 10.06
C ILE A 76 -7.31 0.99 11.26
N ASP A 77 -7.35 2.13 11.94
CA ASP A 77 -8.17 2.37 13.14
C ASP A 77 -9.68 2.27 12.88
N ARG A 78 -10.11 2.41 11.62
CA ARG A 78 -11.53 2.38 11.22
C ARG A 78 -11.93 1.15 10.42
N ALA A 79 -10.99 0.26 10.12
CA ALA A 79 -11.24 -0.92 9.29
C ALA A 79 -10.99 -2.23 10.04
N TYR A 80 -10.09 -2.25 11.03
CA TYR A 80 -9.55 -3.50 11.56
C TYR A 80 -9.55 -3.58 13.08
N ILE A 81 -9.94 -4.75 13.58
CA ILE A 81 -9.60 -5.19 14.94
C ILE A 81 -8.34 -6.04 14.82
N ILE A 82 -7.16 -5.42 14.96
CA ILE A 82 -5.86 -6.06 14.67
C ILE A 82 -5.66 -7.41 15.39
N PRO A 83 -5.97 -7.56 16.70
CA PRO A 83 -5.86 -8.85 17.37
C PRO A 83 -6.71 -9.95 16.73
N LYS A 84 -7.87 -9.60 16.15
CA LYS A 84 -8.72 -10.56 15.41
C LYS A 84 -8.14 -10.94 14.06
N LEU A 85 -7.45 -10.01 13.38
CA LEU A 85 -6.68 -10.37 12.19
C LEU A 85 -5.59 -11.39 12.53
N ASN A 86 -4.86 -11.16 13.63
CA ASN A 86 -3.82 -12.07 14.09
C ASN A 86 -4.35 -13.48 14.46
N GLU A 87 -5.54 -13.55 15.05
CA GLU A 87 -6.20 -14.80 15.42
C GLU A 87 -6.67 -15.59 14.18
N LEU A 88 -7.28 -14.91 13.21
CA LEU A 88 -8.07 -15.56 12.15
C LEU A 88 -7.29 -15.79 10.86
N LEU A 89 -6.35 -14.89 10.52
CA LEU A 89 -5.54 -15.00 9.32
C LEU A 89 -4.34 -15.91 9.54
N ASP A 90 -3.91 -16.59 8.48
CA ASP A 90 -2.62 -17.27 8.45
C ASP A 90 -1.49 -16.23 8.43
N TRP A 91 -1.64 -15.16 7.63
CA TRP A 91 -0.86 -13.92 7.72
C TRP A 91 -1.61 -12.75 7.06
N ALA A 92 -1.13 -11.52 7.30
CA ALA A 92 -1.62 -10.32 6.62
C ALA A 92 -0.53 -9.74 5.70
N ASN A 93 -0.92 -9.42 4.48
CA ASN A 93 -0.11 -8.70 3.51
C ASN A 93 -0.29 -7.19 3.74
N ILE A 94 0.65 -6.56 4.45
CA ILE A 94 0.60 -5.13 4.73
C ILE A 94 0.96 -4.37 3.45
N MET A 95 0.03 -3.59 2.90
CA MET A 95 0.23 -2.82 1.66
C MET A 95 1.07 -1.57 1.91
N ALA A 96 2.32 -1.75 2.37
CA ALA A 96 3.25 -0.69 2.77
C ALA A 96 3.82 0.12 1.58
N TYR A 97 2.90 0.67 0.79
CA TYR A 97 3.09 1.49 -0.40
C TYR A 97 1.83 2.36 -0.60
N ASP A 98 1.79 3.16 -1.65
CA ASP A 98 0.71 4.12 -1.91
C ASP A 98 0.49 5.14 -0.79
N TYR A 99 1.59 5.49 -0.12
CA TYR A 99 1.58 6.54 0.88
C TYR A 99 1.34 7.91 0.25
N HIS A 100 1.98 8.16 -0.90
CA HIS A 100 1.79 9.37 -1.69
C HIS A 100 1.61 9.02 -3.17
N GLY A 101 0.70 9.72 -3.83
CA GLY A 101 0.40 9.51 -5.24
C GLY A 101 -0.31 10.70 -5.87
N GLY A 102 -0.82 10.54 -7.09
CA GLY A 102 -1.51 11.63 -7.80
C GLY A 102 -2.87 12.04 -7.20
N PHE A 103 -3.26 11.45 -6.07
CA PHE A 103 -4.33 11.94 -5.20
C PHE A 103 -3.85 13.05 -4.24
N ASP A 104 -2.55 13.34 -4.23
CA ASP A 104 -1.92 14.46 -3.52
C ASP A 104 -1.61 15.61 -4.49
N ASP A 105 -1.76 16.85 -4.02
CA ASP A 105 -1.38 18.07 -4.74
C ASP A 105 0.14 18.36 -4.69
N TYR A 106 0.93 17.49 -4.06
CA TYR A 106 2.36 17.66 -3.84
C TYR A 106 3.14 16.41 -4.25
N LEU A 107 4.38 16.61 -4.69
CA LEU A 107 5.32 15.54 -5.00
C LEU A 107 5.64 14.76 -3.72
N GLY A 108 5.59 13.43 -3.81
CA GLY A 108 5.88 12.55 -2.69
C GLY A 108 6.57 11.26 -3.12
N HIS A 109 6.72 10.33 -2.19
CA HIS A 109 7.31 9.03 -2.46
C HIS A 109 6.29 7.91 -2.24
N ASN A 110 6.26 6.93 -3.14
CA ASN A 110 5.30 5.82 -3.09
C ASN A 110 5.42 5.01 -1.78
N ALA A 111 6.64 4.62 -1.42
CA ALA A 111 6.92 3.78 -0.25
C ALA A 111 8.20 4.21 0.49
N PRO A 112 8.23 5.36 1.17
CA PRO A 112 9.39 5.75 1.96
C PRO A 112 9.58 4.78 3.15
N LEU A 113 10.82 4.39 3.46
CA LEU A 113 11.11 3.52 4.60
C LEU A 113 10.89 4.25 5.93
N TYR A 114 11.36 5.49 6.02
CA TYR A 114 11.21 6.37 7.19
C TYR A 114 10.67 7.74 6.77
N SER A 115 10.26 8.54 7.74
CA SER A 115 10.00 9.97 7.55
C SER A 115 11.28 10.80 7.53
N ARG A 116 11.19 12.01 7.00
CA ARG A 116 12.27 13.00 7.02
C ARG A 116 12.19 13.92 8.25
N PRO A 117 13.32 14.45 8.74
CA PRO A 117 13.32 15.40 9.86
C PRO A 117 12.58 16.71 9.61
N ASP A 118 12.42 17.12 8.35
CA ASP A 118 11.70 18.35 7.97
C ASP A 118 10.18 18.16 7.82
N GLU A 119 9.69 16.92 7.92
CA GLU A 119 8.27 16.59 7.93
C GLU A 119 7.67 16.86 9.32
N THR A 120 7.56 18.13 9.65
CA THR A 120 7.03 18.59 10.94
C THR A 120 5.49 18.60 10.95
N GLU A 121 4.90 18.66 12.14
CA GLU A 121 3.45 18.89 12.31
C GLU A 121 2.94 20.16 11.63
N GLU A 122 3.79 21.18 11.55
CA GLU A 122 3.47 22.41 10.84
C GLU A 122 3.38 22.18 9.34
N LEU A 123 4.31 21.41 8.77
CA LEU A 123 4.28 21.04 7.35
C LEU A 123 3.06 20.19 7.02
N GLU A 124 2.80 19.14 7.80
CA GLU A 124 1.64 18.27 7.64
C GLU A 124 0.33 19.05 7.67
N ARG A 125 0.18 19.97 8.63
CA ARG A 125 -1.00 20.85 8.72
C ARG A 125 -1.11 21.80 7.52
N LYS A 126 0.02 22.33 7.04
CA LYS A 126 0.06 23.25 5.90
C LYS A 126 -0.33 22.55 4.60
N LEU A 127 0.17 21.32 4.39
CA LEU A 127 -0.02 20.58 3.13
C LEU A 127 -1.21 19.62 3.19
N HIS A 128 -1.83 19.44 4.36
CA HIS A 128 -2.89 18.47 4.62
C HIS A 128 -2.49 17.02 4.31
N GLN A 129 -1.25 16.66 4.68
CA GLN A 129 -0.64 15.37 4.39
C GLN A 129 -0.05 14.70 5.63
N ASN A 130 -0.02 13.37 5.66
CA ASN A 130 0.37 12.57 6.84
C ASN A 130 1.82 12.04 6.77
N TYR A 131 2.76 12.87 6.32
CA TYR A 131 4.14 12.48 6.02
C TYR A 131 4.86 11.68 7.13
N ARG A 132 4.75 12.08 8.41
CA ARG A 132 5.45 11.42 9.53
C ARG A 132 4.99 9.99 9.77
N THR A 133 3.76 9.68 9.38
CA THR A 133 3.14 8.36 9.61
C THR A 133 2.99 7.54 8.34
N PHE A 134 3.18 8.17 7.18
CA PHE A 134 3.03 7.56 5.87
C PHE A 134 4.38 7.03 5.38
N ASN A 135 4.92 6.07 6.14
CA ASN A 135 6.15 5.35 5.82
C ASN A 135 6.09 3.91 6.35
N VAL A 136 6.91 3.04 5.76
CA VAL A 136 6.93 1.60 6.01
C VAL A 136 7.20 1.28 7.48
N ASP A 137 8.23 1.91 8.07
CA ASP A 137 8.62 1.65 9.47
C ASP A 137 7.47 1.96 10.45
N TYR A 138 6.84 3.12 10.30
CA TYR A 138 5.70 3.49 11.14
C TYR A 138 4.57 2.48 11.03
N THR A 139 4.16 2.13 9.81
CA THR A 139 3.06 1.19 9.56
C THR A 139 3.32 -0.18 10.17
N ILE A 140 4.52 -0.74 9.97
CA ILE A 140 4.85 -2.07 10.50
C ILE A 140 4.91 -2.05 12.02
N ASN A 141 5.53 -1.02 12.62
CA ASN A 141 5.55 -0.85 14.07
C ASN A 141 4.13 -0.64 14.63
N TYR A 142 3.25 0.03 13.90
CA TYR A 142 1.86 0.22 14.30
C TYR A 142 1.13 -1.12 14.42
N TYR A 143 1.15 -1.95 13.38
CA TYR A 143 0.56 -3.29 13.44
C TYR A 143 1.16 -4.15 14.56
N ALA A 144 2.48 -4.15 14.70
CA ALA A 144 3.18 -4.92 15.72
C ALA A 144 2.74 -4.54 17.15
N THR A 145 2.70 -3.24 17.44
CA THR A 145 2.33 -2.72 18.76
C THR A 145 0.84 -2.85 19.09
N HIS A 146 0.01 -3.09 18.08
CA HIS A 146 -1.45 -3.24 18.23
C HIS A 146 -1.92 -4.70 18.11
N GLY A 147 -0.99 -5.67 18.10
CA GLY A 147 -1.31 -7.07 18.33
C GLY A 147 -1.24 -7.99 17.11
N LEU A 148 -0.66 -7.55 16.00
CA LEU A 148 -0.29 -8.45 14.90
C LEU A 148 1.11 -9.01 15.15
N SER A 149 1.24 -10.34 15.21
CA SER A 149 2.50 -11.01 15.46
C SER A 149 3.44 -10.86 14.25
N LYS A 150 4.74 -10.66 14.50
CA LYS A 150 5.74 -10.41 13.45
C LYS A 150 5.84 -11.54 12.42
N ASP A 151 5.67 -12.78 12.84
CA ASP A 151 5.63 -13.97 11.99
C ASP A 151 4.39 -14.05 11.07
N LYS A 152 3.36 -13.23 11.34
CA LYS A 152 2.15 -13.09 10.53
C LYS A 152 2.09 -11.78 9.73
N MET A 153 3.15 -10.99 9.74
CA MET A 153 3.24 -9.74 8.98
C MET A 153 4.10 -9.92 7.74
N ILE A 154 3.48 -9.78 6.57
CA ILE A 154 4.19 -9.76 5.30
C ILE A 154 4.21 -8.32 4.78
N MET A 155 5.38 -7.68 4.79
CA MET A 155 5.56 -6.32 4.30
C MET A 155 5.51 -6.31 2.77
N GLY A 156 4.56 -5.54 2.21
CA GLY A 156 4.46 -5.31 0.78
C GLY A 156 5.61 -4.47 0.23
N VAL A 157 6.06 -4.81 -0.99
CA VAL A 157 7.10 -4.08 -1.73
C VAL A 157 6.55 -3.71 -3.10
N PRO A 158 6.48 -2.41 -3.46
CA PRO A 158 5.93 -2.01 -4.75
C PRO A 158 6.98 -2.16 -5.85
N PHE A 159 6.60 -2.81 -6.96
CA PHE A 159 7.41 -2.85 -8.19
C PHE A 159 6.97 -1.77 -9.20
N TYR A 160 6.48 -0.64 -8.67
CA TYR A 160 6.03 0.52 -9.43
C TYR A 160 6.32 1.80 -8.63
N GLY A 161 6.37 2.91 -9.35
CA GLY A 161 6.44 4.26 -8.81
C GLY A 161 5.11 4.98 -8.94
N ARG A 162 4.90 5.94 -8.05
CA ARG A 162 3.85 6.95 -8.17
C ARG A 162 4.44 8.18 -8.84
N ALA A 163 3.70 8.76 -9.78
CA ALA A 163 4.21 9.76 -10.70
C ALA A 163 3.28 10.97 -10.84
N TRP A 164 3.89 12.13 -11.04
CA TRP A 164 3.21 13.42 -11.13
C TRP A 164 3.69 14.21 -12.32
N THR A 165 2.82 15.10 -12.81
CA THR A 165 3.21 16.18 -13.71
C THR A 165 3.72 17.36 -12.90
N LEU A 166 4.93 17.83 -13.21
CA LEU A 166 5.58 18.95 -12.52
C LEU A 166 4.90 20.29 -12.81
N MET A 167 4.91 21.19 -11.82
CA MET A 167 4.53 22.59 -12.02
C MET A 167 5.48 23.31 -12.99
N ASN A 168 6.78 23.03 -12.89
CA ASN A 168 7.82 23.38 -13.87
C ASN A 168 9.10 22.58 -13.55
N ALA A 169 10.07 22.59 -14.47
CA ALA A 169 11.28 21.78 -14.35
C ALA A 169 12.16 22.08 -13.13
N SER A 170 12.04 23.24 -12.48
CA SER A 170 12.79 23.58 -11.26
C SER A 170 12.11 23.14 -9.96
N GLN A 171 10.82 22.82 -10.00
CA GLN A 171 10.07 22.29 -8.86
C GLN A 171 10.04 20.77 -8.94
N ASN A 172 11.15 20.14 -8.58
CA ASN A 172 11.39 18.71 -8.72
C ASN A 172 11.87 18.04 -7.41
N HIS A 173 11.64 18.70 -6.28
CA HIS A 173 11.96 18.17 -4.95
C HIS A 173 10.70 17.62 -4.29
N LEU A 174 10.90 16.69 -3.37
CA LEU A 174 9.81 16.22 -2.49
C LEU A 174 9.11 17.42 -1.84
N HIS A 175 7.78 17.31 -1.73
CA HIS A 175 6.85 18.33 -1.20
C HIS A 175 6.66 19.58 -2.08
N ASP A 176 7.30 19.68 -3.25
CA ASP A 176 6.93 20.70 -4.24
C ASP A 176 5.51 20.46 -4.76
N GLU A 177 4.82 21.53 -5.17
CA GLU A 177 3.49 21.43 -5.78
C GLU A 177 3.51 20.64 -7.10
N ALA A 178 2.49 19.82 -7.30
CA ALA A 178 2.27 19.05 -8.52
C ALA A 178 1.05 19.58 -9.29
N ARG A 179 1.05 19.42 -10.62
CA ARG A 179 -0.15 19.70 -11.44
C ARG A 179 -1.20 18.60 -11.33
N GLY A 180 -0.82 17.43 -10.81
CA GLY A 180 -1.64 16.23 -10.74
C GLY A 180 -0.86 15.01 -11.25
N MET A 181 -1.58 13.95 -11.57
CA MET A 181 -1.02 12.70 -12.10
C MET A 181 -0.18 12.92 -13.36
N SER A 182 0.88 12.13 -13.54
CA SER A 182 1.56 12.05 -14.83
C SER A 182 0.65 11.40 -15.88
N PRO A 183 0.89 11.62 -17.18
CA PRO A 183 0.33 10.75 -18.21
C PRO A 183 0.65 9.28 -17.94
N ALA A 184 -0.22 8.42 -18.45
CA ALA A 184 -0.10 6.98 -18.26
C ALA A 184 1.20 6.40 -18.85
N GLY A 185 1.74 5.38 -18.16
CA GLY A 185 2.81 4.55 -18.70
C GLY A 185 2.39 3.84 -19.99
N TYR A 186 3.38 3.56 -20.85
CA TYR A 186 3.13 2.92 -22.14
C TYR A 186 2.85 1.40 -22.03
N ILE A 187 3.12 0.81 -20.87
CA ILE A 187 2.80 -0.57 -20.46
C ILE A 187 1.72 -0.58 -19.38
N SER A 188 1.83 0.28 -18.35
CA SER A 188 0.87 0.30 -17.23
C SER A 188 -0.52 0.76 -17.65
N HIS A 189 -0.60 1.68 -18.62
CA HIS A 189 -1.83 2.33 -19.06
C HIS A 189 -2.63 3.01 -17.95
N GLU A 190 -1.97 3.38 -16.84
CA GLU A 190 -2.56 4.07 -15.69
C GLU A 190 -1.86 5.41 -15.44
N GLU A 191 -2.65 6.48 -15.35
CA GLU A 191 -2.14 7.82 -15.03
C GLU A 191 -1.49 7.84 -13.64
N GLY A 192 -0.33 8.51 -13.54
CA GLY A 192 0.42 8.62 -12.30
C GLY A 192 1.07 7.32 -11.81
N VAL A 193 1.18 6.29 -12.66
CA VAL A 193 1.84 5.02 -12.32
C VAL A 193 2.81 4.60 -13.42
N PHE A 194 4.05 4.29 -13.01
CA PHE A 194 5.01 3.59 -13.86
C PHE A 194 5.52 2.33 -13.17
N GLY A 195 5.46 1.21 -13.86
CA GLY A 195 6.14 -0.01 -13.46
C GLY A 195 7.65 0.19 -13.43
N TYR A 196 8.34 -0.55 -12.55
CA TYR A 196 9.80 -0.48 -12.45
C TYR A 196 10.49 -0.79 -13.79
N ASN A 197 9.95 -1.75 -14.55
CA ASN A 197 10.42 -2.07 -15.91
C ASN A 197 10.28 -0.89 -16.88
N GLU A 198 9.17 -0.14 -16.81
CA GLU A 198 8.96 1.05 -17.65
C GLU A 198 9.97 2.13 -17.29
N MET A 199 10.13 2.39 -15.99
CA MET A 199 11.11 3.34 -15.47
C MET A 199 12.53 3.02 -15.93
N CYS A 200 12.96 1.76 -15.79
CA CYS A 200 14.27 1.32 -16.27
C CYS A 200 14.44 1.59 -17.76
N GLN A 201 13.47 1.23 -18.59
CA GLN A 201 13.55 1.45 -20.02
C GLN A 201 13.60 2.95 -20.37
N MET A 202 12.72 3.77 -19.80
CA MET A 202 12.68 5.22 -20.06
C MET A 202 13.99 5.92 -19.67
N ILE A 203 14.61 5.51 -18.56
CA ILE A 203 15.89 6.05 -18.08
C ILE A 203 17.04 5.58 -18.97
N ILE A 204 17.08 4.30 -19.35
CA ILE A 204 18.15 3.73 -20.19
C ILE A 204 18.14 4.35 -21.61
N GLU A 205 16.95 4.55 -22.18
CA GLU A 205 16.81 5.11 -23.53
C GLU A 205 17.16 6.60 -23.58
N ASN A 206 16.90 7.34 -22.50
CA ASN A 206 17.05 8.80 -22.46
C ASN A 206 17.76 9.31 -21.20
N PRO A 207 18.96 8.81 -20.85
CA PRO A 207 19.58 9.06 -19.54
C PRO A 207 19.87 10.54 -19.28
N SER A 208 20.17 11.33 -20.32
CA SER A 208 20.43 12.77 -20.17
C SER A 208 19.16 13.60 -19.88
N GLN A 209 17.96 13.03 -20.04
CA GLN A 209 16.70 13.70 -19.77
C GLN A 209 16.20 13.48 -18.33
N TRP A 210 16.81 12.55 -17.61
CA TRP A 210 16.42 12.17 -16.26
C TRP A 210 17.41 12.70 -15.23
N GLY A 211 16.90 13.42 -14.24
CA GLY A 211 17.56 13.65 -12.96
C GLY A 211 17.25 12.51 -12.00
N HIS A 212 18.21 12.22 -11.12
CA HIS A 212 18.10 11.18 -10.12
C HIS A 212 18.57 11.70 -8.77
N SER A 213 17.87 11.30 -7.72
CA SER A 213 18.28 11.56 -6.34
C SER A 213 17.92 10.35 -5.50
N TYR A 214 18.71 10.12 -4.45
CA TYR A 214 18.42 9.14 -3.43
C TYR A 214 18.21 9.89 -2.11
N ASP A 215 16.99 9.85 -1.60
CA ASP A 215 16.68 10.48 -0.33
C ASP A 215 17.21 9.58 0.80
N LYS A 216 18.17 10.12 1.55
CA LYS A 216 18.89 9.38 2.60
C LYS A 216 18.00 9.05 3.81
N ASP A 217 16.95 9.82 4.03
CA ASP A 217 16.07 9.68 5.18
C ASP A 217 14.96 8.69 4.81
N TYR A 218 14.29 8.87 3.66
CA TYR A 218 13.35 7.89 3.12
C TYR A 218 13.99 6.55 2.75
N ARG A 219 15.30 6.50 2.53
CA ARG A 219 16.04 5.34 2.00
C ARG A 219 15.48 4.85 0.67
N ALA A 220 15.12 5.78 -0.21
CA ALA A 220 14.51 5.45 -1.49
C ALA A 220 14.83 6.50 -2.57
N PRO A 221 14.87 6.09 -3.85
CA PRO A 221 15.14 6.99 -4.95
C PRO A 221 13.89 7.75 -5.41
N TYR A 222 14.13 8.90 -6.03
CA TYR A 222 13.17 9.51 -6.93
C TYR A 222 13.89 10.01 -8.19
N SER A 223 13.14 10.20 -9.25
CA SER A 223 13.68 10.63 -10.54
C SER A 223 12.71 11.55 -11.24
N TRP A 224 13.24 12.44 -12.07
CA TRP A 224 12.42 13.45 -12.74
C TRP A 224 12.94 13.77 -14.13
N THR A 225 12.05 14.24 -14.99
CA THR A 225 12.37 14.93 -16.24
C THR A 225 12.01 16.41 -16.10
N LYS A 226 11.94 17.14 -17.21
CA LYS A 226 11.41 18.51 -17.20
C LYS A 226 9.91 18.61 -16.88
N ASP A 227 9.16 17.52 -17.09
CA ASP A 227 7.69 17.50 -17.00
C ASP A 227 7.16 16.51 -15.97
N ILE A 228 7.94 15.49 -15.58
CA ILE A 228 7.46 14.36 -14.78
C ILE A 228 8.37 14.15 -13.57
N PHE A 229 7.78 13.83 -12.43
CA PHE A 229 8.47 13.33 -11.24
C PHE A 229 7.93 11.96 -10.86
N VAL A 230 8.81 11.07 -10.38
CA VAL A 230 8.45 9.70 -9.98
C VAL A 230 9.17 9.34 -8.68
N GLY A 231 8.43 8.97 -7.65
CA GLY A 231 8.94 8.34 -6.43
C GLY A 231 8.71 6.83 -6.49
N TYR A 232 9.77 6.03 -6.39
CA TYR A 232 9.74 4.60 -6.68
C TYR A 232 10.79 3.82 -5.88
N ASP A 233 10.73 2.49 -5.94
CA ASP A 233 11.76 1.63 -5.37
C ASP A 233 12.72 1.10 -6.43
N ASN A 234 14.02 1.05 -6.09
CA ASN A 234 15.04 0.39 -6.89
C ASN A 234 15.67 -0.79 -6.12
N VAL A 235 16.67 -1.43 -6.71
CA VAL A 235 17.38 -2.56 -6.09
C VAL A 235 17.91 -2.18 -4.69
N ASP A 236 18.53 -1.00 -4.55
CA ASP A 236 19.12 -0.56 -3.28
C ASP A 236 18.08 -0.30 -2.19
N SER A 237 16.97 0.37 -2.53
CA SER A 237 15.91 0.67 -1.56
C SER A 237 15.17 -0.59 -1.12
N ILE A 238 14.88 -1.52 -2.05
CA ILE A 238 14.30 -2.83 -1.72
C ILE A 238 15.25 -3.61 -0.83
N GLN A 239 16.55 -3.63 -1.16
CA GLN A 239 17.56 -4.29 -0.33
C GLN A 239 17.59 -3.69 1.08
N CYS A 240 17.54 -2.36 1.20
CA CYS A 240 17.49 -1.67 2.49
C CYS A 240 16.24 -2.07 3.30
N LYS A 241 15.06 -2.07 2.68
CA LYS A 241 13.80 -2.46 3.35
C LYS A 241 13.86 -3.90 3.87
N VAL A 242 14.29 -4.84 3.03
CA VAL A 242 14.39 -6.26 3.38
C VAL A 242 15.34 -6.49 4.55
N TYR A 243 16.47 -5.78 4.63
CA TYR A 243 17.41 -5.98 5.75
C TYR A 243 17.04 -5.25 7.04
N THR A 244 16.16 -4.25 6.96
CA THR A 244 15.92 -3.33 8.09
C THR A 244 14.62 -3.63 8.81
N ILE A 245 13.58 -4.08 8.10
CA ILE A 245 12.27 -4.36 8.69
C ILE A 245 12.20 -5.82 9.16
N TYR A 246 12.46 -6.03 10.45
CA TYR A 246 12.17 -7.26 11.20
C TYR A 246 11.77 -7.01 12.66
#